data_AF-A0A7Z9ZG30-F1
#
_entry.id   AF-A0A7Z9ZG30-F1
#
_cell.length_a   1.000
_cell.length_b   1.000
_cell.length_c   1.000
_cell.angle_alpha   90.00
_cell.angle_beta   90.00
_cell.angle_gamma   90.00
#
_symmetry.space_group_name_H-M   'P 1'
#
loop_
_entity.id
_entity.type
_entity.pdbx_description
1 polymer ?
#
loop_
_entity_poly.entity_id
_entity_poly.type
_entity_poly.pdbx_seq_one_letter_code
_entity_poly.pdbx_strand_id
1 'polypeptide(L)'
;MRLRDRLIFGFLTLLDWLLGGDLTERELSRREARVAQQEARLRVLEERLAEMEERLSRAKMVVEAEDLWLCFAYARQRLARDPRGELRLDSSDPMEDKAADFLIEHMVKPGFATVRMEEGPEGRHIYYIKPAWQKIYDHLEGIGIHVEGEAGLAD
;
A
#
# COMPACT_ATOMS: atom_id res chain seq x y z
N MET A 1 -6.69 36.98 -11.93
CA MET A 1 -6.97 38.31 -11.35
C MET A 1 -8.32 38.80 -11.88
N ARG A 2 -9.31 39.07 -11.02
CA ARG A 2 -10.66 39.44 -11.48
C ARG A 2 -10.68 40.92 -11.91
N LEU A 3 -11.58 41.29 -12.83
CA LEU A 3 -11.72 42.66 -13.36
C LEU A 3 -11.86 43.71 -12.23
N ARG A 4 -12.57 43.34 -11.16
CA ARG A 4 -12.74 44.14 -9.94
C ARG A 4 -11.41 44.47 -9.24
N ASP A 5 -10.47 43.53 -9.19
CA ASP A 5 -9.17 43.77 -8.54
C ASP A 5 -8.35 44.80 -9.31
N ARG A 6 -8.42 44.77 -10.65
CA ARG A 6 -7.72 45.75 -11.49
C ARG A 6 -8.24 47.17 -11.30
N LEU A 7 -9.55 47.34 -11.16
CA LEU A 7 -10.17 48.64 -10.89
C LEU A 7 -9.78 49.19 -9.51
N ILE A 8 -9.75 48.33 -8.48
CA ILE A 8 -9.35 48.72 -7.12
C ILE A 8 -7.88 49.11 -7.09
N PHE A 9 -7.00 48.33 -7.73
CA PHE A 9 -5.57 48.67 -7.80
C PHE A 9 -5.33 49.99 -8.55
N GLY A 10 -5.97 50.20 -9.70
CA GLY A 10 -5.83 51.46 -10.44
C GLY A 10 -6.30 52.68 -9.64
N PHE A 11 -7.38 52.53 -8.87
CA PHE A 11 -7.87 53.57 -7.97
C PHE A 11 -6.90 53.87 -6.82
N LEU A 12 -6.32 52.82 -6.21
CA LEU A 12 -5.31 52.98 -5.15
C LEU A 12 -4.02 53.65 -5.67
N THR A 13 -3.58 53.30 -6.88
CA THR A 13 -2.40 53.94 -7.50
C THR A 13 -2.63 55.44 -7.77
N LEU A 14 -3.83 55.81 -8.23
CA LEU A 14 -4.20 57.22 -8.41
C LEU A 14 -4.23 57.99 -7.08
N LEU A 15 -4.73 57.36 -6.01
CA LEU A 15 -4.73 57.95 -4.66
C LEU A 15 -3.32 58.11 -4.10
N ASP A 16 -2.44 57.12 -4.26
CA ASP A 16 -1.04 57.22 -3.83
C ASP A 16 -0.30 58.35 -4.55
N TRP A 17 -0.54 58.51 -5.86
CA TRP A 17 0.04 59.61 -6.63
C TRP A 17 -0.46 60.99 -6.18
N LEU A 18 -1.76 61.09 -5.83
CA LEU A 18 -2.37 62.36 -5.42
C LEU A 18 -2.04 62.75 -3.97
N LEU A 19 -1.84 61.77 -3.08
CA LEU A 19 -1.65 61.98 -1.65
C LEU A 19 -0.22 61.72 -1.16
N GLY A 20 0.70 61.32 -2.05
CA GLY A 20 2.06 60.90 -1.70
C GLY A 20 2.08 59.69 -0.75
N GLY A 21 1.08 58.81 -0.90
CA GLY A 21 0.78 57.71 0.02
C GLY A 21 1.49 56.41 -0.31
N ASP A 22 1.38 55.46 0.63
CA ASP A 22 1.94 54.09 0.56
C ASP A 22 0.83 53.02 0.65
N LEU A 23 -0.32 53.27 0.02
CA LEU A 23 -1.50 52.43 0.12
C LEU A 23 -1.39 51.18 -0.77
N THR A 24 -0.72 51.30 -1.91
CA THR A 24 -0.49 50.20 -2.84
C THR A 24 0.50 49.16 -2.29
N GLU A 25 1.60 49.60 -1.66
CA GLU A 25 2.59 48.70 -1.04
C GLU A 25 2.00 47.96 0.15
N ARG A 26 1.15 48.62 0.95
CA ARG A 26 0.42 47.97 2.06
C ARG A 26 -0.56 46.90 1.58
N GLU A 27 -1.27 47.14 0.49
CA GLU A 27 -2.21 46.15 -0.04
C GLU A 27 -1.49 44.99 -0.76
N LEU A 28 -0.35 45.25 -1.42
CA LEU A 28 0.55 44.21 -1.92
C LEU A 28 1.10 43.36 -0.77
N SER A 29 1.66 43.98 0.26
CA SER A 29 2.19 43.28 1.45
C SER A 29 1.11 42.43 2.12
N ARG A 30 -0.13 42.90 2.20
CA ARG A 30 -1.27 42.12 2.73
C ARG A 30 -1.61 40.91 1.88
N ARG A 31 -1.55 41.03 0.55
CA ARG A 31 -1.82 39.92 -0.37
C ARG A 31 -0.69 38.90 -0.34
N GLU A 32 0.55 39.36 -0.33
CA GLU A 32 1.73 38.51 -0.16
C GLU A 32 1.69 37.76 1.17
N ALA A 33 1.36 38.43 2.27
CA ALA A 33 1.20 37.78 3.57
C ALA A 33 0.09 36.70 3.56
N ARG A 34 -1.01 36.91 2.83
CA ARG A 34 -2.08 35.90 2.67
C ARG A 34 -1.62 34.72 1.82
N VAL A 35 -0.90 34.96 0.73
CA VAL A 35 -0.34 33.90 -0.12
C VAL A 35 0.68 33.09 0.67
N ALA A 36 1.62 33.75 1.35
CA ALA A 36 2.60 33.09 2.21
C ALA A 36 1.94 32.27 3.33
N GLN A 37 0.85 32.78 3.93
CA GLN A 37 0.08 32.02 4.91
C GLN A 37 -0.60 30.78 4.30
N GLN A 38 -1.11 30.88 3.07
CA GLN A 38 -1.71 29.75 2.37
C GLN A 38 -0.66 28.71 1.97
N GLU A 39 0.50 29.14 1.48
CA GLU A 39 1.63 28.26 1.17
C GLU A 39 2.13 27.53 2.42
N ALA A 40 2.28 28.23 3.56
CA ALA A 40 2.65 27.60 4.81
C ALA A 40 1.63 26.55 5.26
N ARG A 41 0.32 26.81 5.08
CA ARG A 41 -0.74 25.82 5.37
C ARG A 41 -0.68 24.63 4.44
N LEU A 42 -0.41 24.84 3.15
CA LEU A 42 -0.27 23.76 2.17
C LEU A 42 0.92 22.86 2.53
N ARG A 43 2.08 23.43 2.88
CA ARG A 43 3.25 22.65 3.32
C ARG A 43 2.94 21.77 4.54
N VAL A 44 2.26 22.33 5.54
CA VAL A 44 1.84 21.55 6.72
C VAL A 44 0.87 20.42 6.34
N LEU A 45 0.00 20.62 5.36
CA LEU A 45 -0.89 19.57 4.87
C LEU A 45 -0.13 18.49 4.09
N GLU A 46 0.82 18.88 3.24
CA GLU A 46 1.69 17.95 2.50
C GLU A 46 2.52 17.09 3.44
N GLU A 47 3.14 17.70 4.46
CA GLU A 47 3.87 16.99 5.51
C GLU A 47 2.98 15.97 6.25
N ARG A 48 1.76 16.37 6.60
CA ARG A 48 0.80 15.46 7.27
C ARG A 48 0.35 14.33 6.36
N LEU A 49 0.16 14.58 5.07
CA LEU A 49 -0.19 13.53 4.11
C LEU A 49 0.95 12.53 3.97
N ALA A 50 2.19 13.01 3.83
CA ALA A 50 3.36 12.15 3.77
C ALA A 50 3.50 11.28 5.04
N GLU A 51 3.30 11.87 6.23
CA GLU A 51 3.31 11.13 7.49
C GLU A 51 2.19 10.07 7.55
N MET A 52 0.99 10.40 7.08
CA MET A 52 -0.12 9.44 7.02
C MET A 52 0.16 8.30 6.03
N GLU A 53 0.68 8.60 4.85
CA GLU A 53 1.07 7.59 3.86
C GLU A 53 2.15 6.65 4.39
N GLU A 54 3.14 7.19 5.10
CA GLU A 54 4.20 6.38 5.72
C GLU A 54 3.68 5.48 6.86
N ARG A 55 2.70 5.97 7.63
CA ARG A 55 2.04 5.14 8.65
C ARG A 55 1.21 4.03 8.02
N LEU A 56 0.51 4.35 6.94
CA LEU A 56 -0.35 3.41 6.22
C LEU A 56 0.50 2.34 5.50
N SER A 57 1.63 2.73 4.90
CA SER A 57 2.56 1.77 4.31
C SER A 57 3.17 0.85 5.35
N ARG A 58 3.59 1.37 6.51
CA ARG A 58 4.07 0.53 7.63
C ARG A 58 2.99 -0.42 8.15
N ALA A 59 1.76 0.05 8.32
CA ALA A 59 0.65 -0.80 8.75
C ALA A 59 0.36 -1.90 7.73
N LYS A 60 0.37 -1.58 6.43
CA LYS A 60 0.22 -2.58 5.36
C LYS A 60 1.30 -3.63 5.39
N MET A 61 2.57 -3.25 5.56
CA MET A 61 3.67 -4.20 5.68
C MET A 61 3.48 -5.19 6.83
N VAL A 62 2.96 -4.73 7.97
CA VAL A 62 2.68 -5.62 9.12
C VAL A 62 1.57 -6.60 8.80
N VAL A 63 0.46 -6.13 8.22
CA VAL A 63 -0.67 -6.99 7.84
C VAL A 63 -0.26 -8.00 6.78
N GLU A 64 0.48 -7.57 5.75
CA GLU A 64 0.98 -8.46 4.69
C GLU A 64 1.91 -9.56 5.26
N ALA A 65 2.74 -9.23 6.26
CA ALA A 65 3.59 -10.20 6.93
C ALA A 65 2.77 -11.21 7.76
N GLU A 66 1.72 -10.76 8.46
CA GLU A 66 0.81 -11.65 9.20
C GLU A 66 0.04 -12.58 8.26
N ASP A 67 -0.48 -12.06 7.15
CA ASP A 67 -1.19 -12.85 6.13
C ASP A 67 -0.27 -13.91 5.51
N LEU A 68 0.97 -13.53 5.18
CA LEU A 68 1.98 -14.47 4.68
C LEU A 68 2.32 -15.53 5.72
N TRP A 69 2.46 -15.15 7.00
CA TRP A 69 2.74 -16.11 8.07
C TRP A 69 1.58 -17.09 8.28
N LEU A 70 0.34 -16.61 8.21
CA LEU A 70 -0.85 -17.46 8.27
C LEU A 70 -0.89 -18.45 7.10
N CYS A 71 -0.62 -17.97 5.88
CA CYS A 71 -0.49 -18.82 4.69
C CYS A 71 0.61 -19.88 4.86
N PHE A 72 1.78 -19.47 5.35
CA PHE A 72 2.90 -20.36 5.63
C PHE A 72 2.52 -21.45 6.65
N ALA A 73 1.93 -21.05 7.78
CA ALA A 73 1.51 -21.97 8.83
C ALA A 73 0.46 -22.97 8.32
N TYR A 74 -0.54 -22.49 7.57
CA TYR A 74 -1.56 -23.32 6.95
C TYR A 74 -0.94 -24.33 5.97
N ALA A 75 -0.08 -23.85 5.06
CA ALA A 75 0.58 -24.68 4.07
C ALA A 75 1.45 -25.76 4.73
N ARG A 76 2.23 -25.39 5.74
CA ARG A 76 3.11 -26.30 6.48
C ARG A 76 2.32 -27.36 7.25
N GLN A 77 1.23 -26.97 7.92
CA GLN A 77 0.37 -27.91 8.63
C GLN A 77 -0.24 -28.95 7.69
N ARG A 78 -0.68 -28.51 6.51
CA ARG A 78 -1.36 -29.36 5.53
C ARG A 78 -0.38 -30.27 4.79
N LEU A 79 0.79 -29.75 4.42
CA LEU A 79 1.85 -30.51 3.76
C LEU A 79 2.59 -31.48 4.68
N ALA A 80 2.58 -31.27 5.98
CA ALA A 80 3.07 -32.29 6.92
C ALA A 80 2.34 -33.65 6.80
N ARG A 81 1.16 -33.65 6.17
CA ARG A 81 0.34 -34.85 5.92
C ARG A 81 0.40 -35.36 4.48
N ASP A 82 1.01 -34.60 3.56
CA ASP A 82 1.05 -34.93 2.13
C ASP A 82 2.51 -35.12 1.65
N PRO A 83 2.90 -36.33 1.24
CA PRO A 83 4.25 -36.61 0.77
C PRO A 83 4.60 -35.96 -0.58
N ARG A 84 3.63 -35.40 -1.32
CA ARG A 84 3.88 -34.77 -2.63
C ARG A 84 4.41 -33.34 -2.55
N GLY A 85 4.34 -32.70 -1.38
CA GLY A 85 4.78 -31.30 -1.23
C GLY A 85 3.89 -30.27 -1.95
N GLU A 86 2.70 -30.67 -2.40
CA GLU A 86 1.72 -29.79 -3.05
C GLU A 86 0.41 -29.74 -2.25
N LEU A 87 -0.10 -28.53 -1.99
CA LEU A 87 -1.43 -28.37 -1.41
C LEU A 87 -2.46 -28.59 -2.50
N ARG A 88 -3.31 -29.59 -2.31
CA ARG A 88 -4.53 -29.78 -3.09
C ARG A 88 -5.72 -29.11 -2.39
N LEU A 89 -6.42 -28.25 -3.12
CA LEU A 89 -7.62 -27.54 -2.68
C LEU A 89 -8.72 -27.69 -3.74
N ASP A 90 -9.92 -28.09 -3.33
CA ASP A 90 -11.08 -28.30 -4.19
C ASP A 90 -12.04 -27.11 -4.10
N SER A 91 -12.31 -26.43 -5.21
CA SER A 91 -13.22 -25.28 -5.27
C SER A 91 -14.67 -25.64 -4.90
N SER A 92 -15.02 -26.93 -4.87
CA SER A 92 -16.35 -27.39 -4.48
C SER A 92 -16.59 -27.29 -2.96
N ASP A 93 -15.52 -27.23 -2.15
CA ASP A 93 -15.60 -26.94 -0.73
C ASP A 93 -15.42 -25.43 -0.49
N PRO A 94 -16.44 -24.71 0.03
CA PRO A 94 -16.36 -23.27 0.28
C PRO A 94 -15.21 -22.84 1.19
N MET A 95 -14.71 -23.73 2.06
CA MET A 95 -13.56 -23.43 2.91
C MET A 95 -12.24 -23.58 2.17
N GLU A 96 -12.14 -24.58 1.29
CA GLU A 96 -10.93 -24.79 0.48
C GLU A 96 -10.84 -23.77 -0.65
N ASP A 97 -11.96 -23.36 -1.23
CA ASP A 97 -12.04 -22.29 -2.24
C ASP A 97 -11.53 -20.96 -1.67
N LYS A 98 -12.01 -20.57 -0.48
CA LYS A 98 -11.51 -19.39 0.24
C LYS A 98 -10.03 -19.50 0.60
N ALA A 99 -9.58 -20.68 1.02
CA ALA A 99 -8.17 -20.91 1.31
C ALA A 99 -7.32 -20.80 0.04
N ALA A 100 -7.80 -21.30 -1.10
CA ALA A 100 -7.12 -21.20 -2.38
C ALA A 100 -6.99 -19.74 -2.81
N ASP A 101 -8.08 -18.97 -2.75
CA ASP A 101 -8.05 -17.53 -3.05
C ASP A 101 -7.04 -16.79 -2.15
N PHE A 102 -7.06 -17.08 -0.84
CA PHE A 102 -6.16 -16.45 0.12
C PHE A 102 -4.68 -16.80 -0.16
N LEU A 103 -4.38 -18.08 -0.41
CA LEU A 103 -3.02 -18.52 -0.76
C LEU A 103 -2.56 -17.97 -2.12
N ILE A 104 -3.48 -17.85 -3.09
CA ILE A 104 -3.17 -17.26 -4.39
C ILE A 104 -2.81 -15.78 -4.21
N GLU A 105 -3.60 -15.04 -3.43
CA GLU A 105 -3.37 -13.61 -3.19
C GLU A 105 -2.03 -13.36 -2.48
N HIS A 106 -1.76 -14.10 -1.41
CA HIS A 106 -0.65 -13.79 -0.49
C HIS A 106 0.61 -14.64 -0.69
N MET A 107 0.55 -15.76 -1.42
CA MET A 107 1.74 -16.56 -1.75
C MET A 107 2.03 -16.60 -3.25
N VAL A 108 1.01 -16.82 -4.09
CA VAL A 108 1.26 -17.04 -5.53
C VAL A 108 1.57 -15.73 -6.24
N LYS A 109 0.72 -14.71 -6.10
CA LYS A 109 0.94 -13.40 -6.76
C LYS A 109 2.27 -12.75 -6.37
N PRO A 110 2.72 -12.78 -5.09
CA PRO A 110 4.03 -12.25 -4.71
C PRO A 110 5.21 -13.15 -5.15
N GLY A 111 4.96 -14.35 -5.66
CA GLY A 111 5.98 -15.26 -6.17
C GLY A 111 6.60 -16.21 -5.14
N PHE A 112 5.96 -16.37 -3.98
CA PHE A 112 6.30 -17.32 -2.93
C PHE A 112 5.74 -18.73 -3.15
N ALA A 113 4.85 -18.92 -4.12
CA ALA A 113 4.31 -20.21 -4.50
C ALA A 113 3.97 -20.25 -5.99
N THR A 114 3.84 -21.45 -6.54
CA THR A 114 3.29 -21.68 -7.88
C THR A 114 1.93 -22.36 -7.77
N VAL A 115 0.98 -21.97 -8.61
CA VAL A 115 -0.34 -22.61 -8.70
C VAL A 115 -0.49 -23.33 -10.03
N ARG A 116 -1.13 -24.49 -9.98
CA ARG A 116 -1.61 -25.23 -11.14
C ARG A 116 -3.09 -25.52 -10.92
N MET A 117 -3.91 -25.21 -11.91
CA MET A 117 -5.35 -25.45 -11.87
C MET A 117 -5.66 -26.63 -12.78
N GLU A 118 -6.44 -27.58 -12.29
CA GLU A 118 -7.03 -28.64 -13.11
C GLU A 118 -8.55 -28.50 -13.09
N GLU A 119 -9.18 -28.62 -14.26
CA GLU A 119 -10.63 -28.80 -14.35
C GLU A 119 -10.97 -30.26 -14.01
N GLY A 120 -11.61 -30.44 -12.86
CA GLY A 120 -12.22 -31.69 -12.46
C GLY A 120 -13.53 -31.95 -13.20
N PRO A 121 -14.05 -33.19 -13.09
CA PRO A 121 -15.35 -33.52 -13.64
C PRO A 121 -16.44 -32.63 -13.03
N GLU A 122 -17.43 -32.25 -13.86
CA GLU A 122 -18.55 -31.36 -13.51
C GLU A 122 -18.20 -29.87 -13.33
N GLY A 123 -17.09 -29.39 -13.90
CA GLY A 123 -16.71 -27.97 -13.86
C GLY A 123 -16.15 -27.53 -12.50
N ARG A 124 -15.66 -28.49 -11.71
CA ARG A 124 -14.96 -28.25 -10.45
C ARG A 124 -13.53 -27.82 -10.74
N HIS A 125 -12.97 -26.89 -9.99
CA HIS A 125 -11.57 -26.51 -10.12
C HIS A 125 -10.78 -27.08 -8.96
N ILE A 126 -9.71 -27.81 -9.26
CA ILE A 126 -8.76 -28.29 -8.26
C ILE A 126 -7.50 -27.45 -8.39
N TYR A 127 -7.16 -26.75 -7.31
CA TYR A 127 -5.94 -25.98 -7.20
C TYR A 127 -4.84 -26.83 -6.56
N TYR A 128 -3.68 -26.85 -7.22
CA TYR A 128 -2.45 -27.42 -6.73
C TYR A 128 -1.47 -26.29 -6.48
N ILE A 129 -1.19 -25.99 -5.21
CA ILE A 129 -0.29 -24.92 -4.80
C ILE A 129 1.00 -25.53 -4.25
N LYS A 130 2.13 -25.18 -4.85
CA LYS A 130 3.47 -25.60 -4.40
C LYS A 130 4.22 -24.40 -3.82
N PRO A 131 4.43 -24.35 -2.49
CA PRO A 131 5.21 -23.29 -1.86
C PRO A 131 6.69 -23.35 -2.24
N ALA A 132 7.28 -22.20 -2.53
CA ALA A 132 8.72 -22.03 -2.70
C ALA A 132 9.35 -21.69 -1.34
N TRP A 133 9.53 -22.70 -0.50
CA TRP A 133 9.92 -22.53 0.91
C TRP A 133 11.14 -21.64 1.12
N GLN A 134 12.19 -21.83 0.31
CA GLN A 134 13.41 -21.03 0.44
C GLN A 134 13.13 -19.53 0.29
N LYS A 135 12.36 -19.12 -0.72
CA LYS A 135 12.00 -17.71 -0.93
C LYS A 135 11.20 -17.13 0.23
N ILE A 136 10.35 -17.95 0.85
CA ILE A 136 9.56 -17.53 2.01
C ILE A 136 10.48 -17.32 3.20
N TYR A 137 11.41 -18.24 3.47
CA TYR A 137 12.39 -18.09 4.55
C TYR A 137 13.27 -16.86 4.37
N ASP A 138 13.85 -16.68 3.17
CA ASP A 138 14.70 -15.52 2.87
C ASP A 138 13.94 -14.20 3.09
N HIS A 139 12.65 -14.15 2.71
CA HIS A 139 11.81 -12.97 2.89
C HIS A 139 11.48 -12.71 4.37
N LEU A 140 11.08 -13.76 5.11
CA LEU A 140 10.75 -13.66 6.54
C LEU A 140 11.98 -13.24 7.36
N GLU A 141 13.16 -13.79 7.05
CA GLU A 141 14.42 -13.39 7.67
C GLU A 141 14.77 -11.93 7.37
N GLY A 142 14.57 -11.49 6.13
CA GLY A 142 14.79 -10.10 5.70
C GLY A 142 13.91 -9.08 6.44
N ILE A 143 12.74 -9.48 6.93
CA ILE A 143 11.86 -8.65 7.76
C ILE A 143 12.05 -8.87 9.28
N GLY A 144 13.07 -9.64 9.68
CA GLY A 144 13.42 -9.88 11.08
C GLY A 144 12.59 -10.96 11.78
N ILE A 145 11.81 -11.76 11.05
CA ILE A 145 11.06 -12.90 11.58
C ILE A 145 11.91 -14.15 11.43
N HIS A 146 12.45 -14.66 12.53
CA HIS A 146 13.20 -15.91 12.53
C HIS A 146 12.24 -17.09 12.65
N VAL A 147 12.18 -17.90 11.59
CA VAL A 147 11.42 -19.14 11.60
C VAL A 147 12.38 -20.28 11.91
N GLU A 148 12.31 -20.84 13.13
CA GLU A 148 13.02 -22.08 13.46
C GLU A 148 12.40 -23.24 12.66
N GLY A 149 13.05 -23.60 11.57
CA GLY A 149 12.62 -24.66 10.69
C GLY A 149 13.72 -24.98 9.71
N GLU A 150 14.56 -25.94 10.10
CA GLU A 150 15.65 -26.52 9.34
C GLU A 150 15.42 -26.57 7.82
N ALA A 151 16.51 -26.30 7.10
CA ALA A 151 16.71 -26.54 5.68
C ALA A 151 16.59 -28.04 5.32
N GLY A 152 15.41 -28.63 5.58
CA GLY A 152 15.19 -30.08 5.62
C GLY A 152 14.03 -30.59 4.75
N LEU A 153 13.57 -29.81 3.78
CA LEU A 153 12.80 -30.35 2.65
C LEU A 153 13.62 -30.10 1.38
N ALA A 154 14.59 -30.99 1.20
CA ALA A 154 15.41 -31.11 0.01
C ALA A 154 14.54 -31.23 -1.25
N ASP A 155 15.11 -30.76 -2.36
CA ASP A 155 14.64 -30.88 -3.75
C ASP A 155 13.91 -32.19 -4.09
#